data_AF-A0A9X0CXW6-F1
#
_entry.id   AF-A0A9X0CXW6-F1
#
_cell.length_a   1.000
_cell.length_b   1.000
_cell.length_c   1.000
_cell.angle_alpha   90.00
_cell.angle_beta   90.00
_cell.angle_gamma   90.00
#
_symmetry.space_group_name_H-M   'P 1'
#
loop_
_entity.id
_entity.type
_entity.pdbx_description
1 polymer ?
#
loop_
_entity_poly.entity_id
_entity_poly.type
_entity_poly.pdbx_seq_one_letter_code
_entity_poly.pdbx_strand_id
1 'polypeptide(L)'
;MKEVRKAVQVAKYVVNRYRPQVRMSDLVILSPYREQRIKITELLTGAYADIQVTTITKSQGSEWDYVIISLVRSLKRDDIDPEPSLSWLRDHLGFVTE
;
A
#
# COMPACT_ATOMS: atom_id res chain seq x y z
N MET A 1 -7.95 -7.75 5.28
CA MET A 1 -7.76 -8.72 4.16
C MET A 1 -8.32 -8.29 2.81
N LYS A 2 -9.51 -7.68 2.70
CA LYS A 2 -10.08 -7.30 1.39
C LYS A 2 -9.14 -6.38 0.58
N GLU A 3 -8.59 -5.35 1.23
CA GLU A 3 -7.69 -4.40 0.57
C GLU A 3 -6.35 -5.02 0.14
N VAL A 4 -5.72 -5.83 1.01
CA VAL A 4 -4.50 -6.60 0.66
C VAL A 4 -4.70 -7.38 -0.64
N ARG A 5 -5.80 -8.14 -0.73
CA ARG A 5 -6.11 -8.93 -1.93
C ARG A 5 -6.33 -8.05 -3.15
N LYS A 6 -6.97 -6.89 -2.98
CA LYS A 6 -7.21 -5.94 -4.06
C LYS A 6 -5.91 -5.30 -4.56
N ALA A 7 -5.01 -4.89 -3.67
CA ALA A 7 -3.70 -4.34 -4.03
C ALA A 7 -2.89 -5.35 -4.84
N VAL A 8 -2.83 -6.61 -4.38
CA VAL A 8 -2.18 -7.71 -5.10
C VAL A 8 -2.84 -7.97 -6.46
N GLN A 9 -4.17 -8.00 -6.52
CA GLN A 9 -4.90 -8.19 -7.77
C GLN A 9 -4.58 -7.10 -8.78
N VAL A 10 -4.59 -5.82 -8.35
CA VAL A 10 -4.30 -4.68 -9.22
C VAL A 10 -2.85 -4.73 -9.70
N ALA A 11 -1.88 -5.01 -8.82
CA ALA A 11 -0.47 -5.12 -9.20
C ALA A 11 -0.24 -6.23 -10.24
N LYS A 12 -0.80 -7.42 -10.00
CA LYS A 12 -0.75 -8.54 -10.96
C LYS A 12 -1.42 -8.17 -12.28
N TYR A 13 -2.57 -7.51 -12.24
CA TYR A 13 -3.29 -7.07 -13.44
C TYR A 13 -2.45 -6.09 -14.26
N VAL A 14 -1.88 -5.06 -13.65
CA VAL A 14 -1.07 -4.04 -14.34
C VAL A 14 0.13 -4.71 -15.03
N VAL A 15 0.92 -5.48 -14.27
CA VAL A 15 2.10 -6.15 -14.83
C VAL A 15 1.73 -7.09 -15.97
N ASN A 16 0.67 -7.90 -15.83
CA ASN A 16 0.32 -8.90 -16.85
C ASN A 16 -0.32 -8.27 -18.08
N ARG A 17 -1.15 -7.24 -17.90
CA ARG A 17 -1.92 -6.62 -18.99
C ARG A 17 -1.04 -5.79 -19.91
N TYR A 18 -0.02 -5.13 -19.35
CA TYR A 18 0.82 -4.16 -20.05
C TYR A 18 2.25 -4.68 -20.25
N ARG A 19 2.45 -6.00 -20.31
CA ARG A 19 3.72 -6.56 -20.78
C ARG A 19 3.90 -6.30 -22.28
N PRO A 20 5.15 -6.04 -22.74
CA PRO A 20 6.39 -5.93 -21.95
C PRO A 20 6.67 -4.54 -21.36
N GLN A 21 5.80 -3.54 -21.58
CA GLN A 21 6.04 -2.14 -21.23
C GLN A 21 6.15 -1.90 -19.72
N VAL A 22 5.41 -2.64 -18.91
CA VAL A 22 5.47 -2.56 -17.44
C VAL A 22 6.17 -3.78 -16.88
N ARG A 23 7.38 -3.59 -16.33
CA ARG A 23 8.08 -4.64 -15.59
C ARG A 23 7.66 -4.62 -14.13
N MET A 24 7.85 -5.73 -13.45
CA MET A 24 7.54 -5.84 -12.01
C MET A 24 8.35 -4.84 -11.17
N SER A 25 9.61 -4.59 -11.55
CA SER A 25 10.51 -3.64 -10.90
C SER A 25 10.09 -2.18 -11.04
N ASP A 26 9.27 -1.86 -12.04
CA ASP A 26 8.82 -0.49 -12.32
C ASP A 26 7.60 -0.12 -11.46
N LEU A 27 7.02 -1.11 -10.76
CA LEU A 27 5.84 -0.98 -9.93
C LEU A 27 6.17 -1.16 -8.45
N VAL A 28 5.69 -0.23 -7.62
CA VAL A 28 5.73 -0.33 -6.17
C VAL A 28 4.33 -0.33 -5.57
N ILE A 29 4.14 -1.09 -4.50
CA ILE A 29 2.98 -1.00 -3.63
C ILE A 29 3.40 -0.32 -2.32
N LEU A 30 2.81 0.83 -2.03
CA LEU A 30 3.01 1.58 -0.80
C LEU A 30 1.87 1.30 0.17
N SER A 31 2.22 1.18 1.44
CA SER A 31 1.27 1.16 2.55
C SER A 31 1.81 2.00 3.69
N PRO A 32 0.99 2.81 4.38
CA PRO A 32 1.45 3.45 5.60
C PRO A 32 1.81 2.36 6.63
N TYR A 33 1.00 1.32 6.77
CA TYR A 33 1.12 0.33 7.83
C TYR A 33 2.05 -0.84 7.49
N ARG A 34 2.97 -1.18 8.42
CA ARG A 34 3.93 -2.28 8.29
C ARG A 34 3.26 -3.65 8.15
N GLU A 35 2.20 -3.90 8.92
CA GLU A 35 1.47 -5.17 8.90
C GLU A 35 0.84 -5.44 7.53
N GLN A 36 0.29 -4.39 6.91
CA GLN A 36 -0.27 -4.46 5.56
C GLN A 36 0.83 -4.74 4.53
N ARG A 37 2.01 -4.09 4.66
CA ARG A 37 3.17 -4.35 3.80
C ARG A 37 3.57 -5.83 3.85
N ILE A 38 3.68 -6.42 5.04
CA ILE A 38 4.04 -7.84 5.21
C ILE A 38 3.05 -8.76 4.48
N LYS A 39 1.75 -8.57 4.72
CA LYS A 39 0.68 -9.38 4.11
C LYS A 39 0.64 -9.28 2.59
N ILE A 40 0.92 -8.09 2.03
CA ILE A 40 1.02 -7.91 0.58
C ILE A 40 2.25 -8.62 0.04
N THR A 41 3.41 -8.48 0.69
CA THR A 41 4.66 -9.17 0.30
C THR A 41 4.47 -10.68 0.23
N GLU A 42 3.83 -11.29 1.24
CA GLU A 42 3.59 -12.75 1.28
C GLU A 42 2.78 -13.25 0.07
N LEU A 43 1.77 -12.50 -0.38
CA LEU A 43 0.92 -12.86 -1.52
C LEU A 43 1.53 -12.57 -2.90
N LEU A 44 2.66 -11.87 -2.93
CA LEU A 44 3.44 -11.58 -4.14
C LEU A 44 4.65 -12.52 -4.30
N THR A 45 4.84 -13.48 -3.41
CA THR A 45 5.89 -14.51 -3.54
C THR A 45 5.81 -15.31 -4.85
N GLY A 46 6.93 -15.92 -5.24
CA GLY A 46 7.03 -16.71 -6.47
C GLY A 46 7.08 -15.81 -7.71
N ALA A 47 6.16 -16.01 -8.64
CA ALA A 47 6.18 -15.37 -9.97
C ALA A 47 6.08 -13.83 -9.95
N TYR A 48 5.77 -13.20 -8.81
CA TYR A 48 5.62 -11.75 -8.68
C TYR A 48 6.55 -11.15 -7.62
N ALA A 49 7.59 -11.88 -7.20
CA ALA A 49 8.46 -11.48 -6.09
C ALA A 49 9.22 -10.18 -6.36
N ASP A 50 9.40 -9.83 -7.63
CA ASP A 50 10.08 -8.60 -8.07
C ASP A 50 9.20 -7.34 -7.95
N ILE A 51 7.91 -7.48 -7.63
CA ILE A 51 7.05 -6.33 -7.33
C ILE A 51 7.43 -5.78 -5.96
N GLN A 52 7.87 -4.53 -5.92
CA GLN A 52 8.32 -3.90 -4.68
C GLN A 52 7.15 -3.58 -3.77
N VAL A 53 7.33 -3.79 -2.46
CA VAL A 53 6.34 -3.42 -1.44
C VAL A 53 7.07 -2.76 -0.27
N THR A 54 6.76 -1.50 0.01
CA THR A 54 7.42 -0.73 1.09
C THR A 54 6.45 0.15 1.85
N THR A 55 6.93 0.78 2.92
CA THR A 55 6.16 1.78 3.66
C THR A 55 6.38 3.17 3.08
N ILE A 56 5.37 4.04 3.17
CA ILE A 56 5.46 5.43 2.69
C ILE A 56 6.68 6.15 3.31
N THR A 57 6.92 5.93 4.60
CA THR A 57 8.06 6.49 5.33
C THR A 57 9.41 6.02 4.79
N LYS A 58 9.50 4.79 4.27
CA LYS A 58 10.74 4.25 3.69
C LYS A 58 10.93 4.63 2.23
N SER A 59 9.88 5.06 1.55
CA SER A 59 9.94 5.48 0.14
C SER A 59 10.30 6.96 -0.05
N GLN A 60 10.55 7.70 1.02
CA GLN A 60 10.90 9.12 0.90
C GLN A 60 12.15 9.30 0.04
N GLY A 61 12.06 10.16 -0.99
CA GLY A 61 13.15 10.40 -1.95
C GLY A 61 13.35 9.30 -3.00
N SER A 62 12.47 8.29 -3.04
CA SER A 62 12.46 7.26 -4.07
C SER A 62 11.38 7.54 -5.12
N GLU A 63 11.60 7.08 -6.34
CA GLU A 63 10.70 7.27 -7.49
C GLU A 63 10.44 5.95 -8.21
N TRP A 64 9.23 5.80 -8.75
CA TRP A 64 8.81 4.65 -9.55
C TRP A 64 7.83 5.10 -10.64
N ASP A 65 7.83 4.41 -11.77
CA ASP A 65 6.91 4.70 -12.88
C ASP A 65 5.45 4.41 -12.51
N TYR A 66 5.22 3.38 -11.67
CA TYR A 66 3.88 2.98 -11.25
C TYR A 66 3.81 2.80 -9.72
N VAL A 67 2.89 3.54 -9.10
CA VAL A 67 2.66 3.47 -7.64
C VAL A 67 1.23 3.03 -7.35
N ILE A 68 1.08 1.95 -6.59
CA ILE A 68 -0.21 1.53 -6.00
C ILE A 68 -0.17 1.86 -4.51
N ILE A 69 -1.15 2.63 -4.03
CA ILE A 69 -1.24 2.97 -2.61
C ILE A 69 -2.38 2.18 -1.95
N SER A 70 -2.03 1.37 -0.93
CA SER A 70 -2.97 0.71 -0.03
C SER A 70 -3.04 1.49 1.27
N LEU A 71 -4.02 2.39 1.38
CA LEU A 71 -4.14 3.31 2.51
C LEU A 71 -4.59 2.60 3.80
N VAL A 72 -5.45 1.58 3.69
CA VAL A 72 -6.14 0.90 4.80
C VAL A 72 -6.95 1.88 5.66
N ARG A 73 -8.06 1.41 6.22
CA ARG A 73 -8.74 2.14 7.30
C ARG A 73 -8.41 1.49 8.63
N SER A 74 -7.93 2.28 9.57
CA SER A 74 -7.80 1.89 10.98
C SER A 74 -9.17 1.74 11.66
N LEU A 75 -10.20 2.39 11.12
CA LEU A 75 -11.54 2.47 11.70
C LEU A 75 -12.66 2.03 10.74
N LYS A 76 -13.82 1.69 11.31
CA LYS A 76 -15.06 1.58 10.52
C LYS A 76 -15.50 2.97 10.10
N ARG A 77 -16.32 3.03 9.03
CA ARG A 77 -16.76 4.32 8.47
C ARG A 77 -17.53 5.16 9.49
N ASP A 78 -18.36 4.53 10.31
CA ASP A 78 -19.20 5.21 11.29
C ASP A 78 -18.39 5.74 12.50
N ASP A 79 -17.17 5.22 12.69
CA ASP A 79 -16.26 5.66 13.75
C ASP A 79 -15.34 6.81 13.31
N ILE A 80 -15.41 7.22 12.03
CA ILE A 80 -14.59 8.32 11.50
C ILE A 80 -15.24 9.65 11.84
N ASP A 81 -14.54 10.46 12.63
CA ASP A 81 -14.91 11.85 12.88
C ASP A 81 -14.76 12.66 11.58
N PRO A 82 -15.81 13.32 11.07
CA PRO A 82 -15.73 14.17 9.87
C PRO A 82 -14.89 15.43 10.09
N GLU A 83 -14.72 15.88 11.34
CA GLU A 83 -13.94 17.05 11.73
C GLU A 83 -12.95 16.67 12.85
N PRO A 84 -11.99 15.77 12.56
CA PRO A 84 -11.18 15.13 13.58
C PRO A 84 -10.26 16.14 14.26
N SER A 85 -10.24 16.11 15.59
CA SER A 85 -9.26 16.85 16.39
C SER A 85 -7.84 16.29 16.23
N LEU A 86 -6.81 17.08 16.58
CA LEU A 86 -5.41 16.62 16.54
C LEU A 86 -5.17 15.39 17.43
N SER A 87 -5.82 15.32 18.60
CA SER A 87 -5.73 14.15 19.48
C SER A 87 -6.37 12.92 18.82
N TRP A 88 -7.54 13.09 18.20
CA TRP A 88 -8.20 12.01 17.46
C TRP A 88 -7.31 11.47 16.34
N LEU A 89 -6.66 12.36 15.58
CA LEU A 89 -5.74 11.97 14.51
C LEU A 89 -4.56 11.16 15.07
N ARG A 90 -3.94 11.61 16.17
CA ARG A 90 -2.84 10.86 16.81
C ARG A 90 -3.27 9.48 17.27
N ASP A 91 -4.44 9.37 17.88
CA ASP A 91 -4.95 8.10 18.41
C ASP A 91 -5.28 7.09 17.30
N HIS A 92 -5.72 7.55 16.13
CA HIS A 92 -6.27 6.67 15.08
C HIS A 92 -5.43 6.54 13.81
N LEU A 93 -4.52 7.49 13.54
CA LEU A 93 -3.58 7.46 12.42
C LEU A 93 -2.14 7.18 12.87
N GLY A 94 -1.83 7.38 14.16
CA GLY A 94 -0.53 7.07 14.74
C GLY A 94 0.61 7.81 14.03
N PHE A 95 1.65 7.07 13.66
CA PHE A 95 2.88 7.57 13.01
C PHE A 95 2.65 8.29 11.66
N VAL A 96 1.45 8.24 11.08
CA VAL A 96 1.12 9.02 9.88
C VAL A 96 0.95 10.52 10.21
N THR A 97 0.73 10.85 11.47
CA THR A 97 0.54 12.23 11.96
C THR A 97 1.78 12.84 12.60
N GLU A 98 2.91 12.11 12.57
CA GLU A 98 4.22 12.56 13.04
C GLU A 98 5.07 13.15 11.92
#